data_AF-A0A133ZYG5-F1
#
_entry.id   AF-A0A133ZYG5-F1
#
_cell.length_a   1.000
_cell.length_b   1.000
_cell.length_c   1.000
_cell.angle_alpha   90.00
_cell.angle_beta   90.00
_cell.angle_gamma   90.00
#
_symmetry.space_group_name_H-M   'P 1'
#
loop_
_entity.id
_entity.type
_entity.pdbx_description
1 polymer ?
#
loop_
_entity_poly.entity_id
_entity_poly.type
_entity_poly.pdbx_seq_one_letter_code
_entity_poly.pdbx_strand_id
1 'polypeptide(L)' 'MPEWDFNAPSSVTAWEEASNVYAEQVSGEIRAVVGSELRPGNIWENIELPRLKANPNVTKITTIDPKTGVEKIIFER' A
#
# COMPACT_ATOMS: atom_id res chain seq x y z
N MET A 1 -10.95 -10.94 -6.54
CA MET A 1 -10.69 -11.11 -5.10
C MET A 1 -12.03 -11.28 -4.39
N PRO A 2 -12.07 -12.02 -3.27
CA PRO A 2 -13.26 -12.05 -2.42
C PRO A 2 -13.57 -10.65 -1.89
N GLU A 3 -14.83 -10.42 -1.56
CA GLU A 3 -15.24 -9.21 -0.84
C GLU A 3 -14.48 -9.14 0.50
N TRP A 4 -14.00 -7.95 0.86
CA TRP A 4 -13.24 -7.75 2.09
C TRP A 4 -14.17 -7.94 3.30
N ASP A 5 -13.84 -8.90 4.16
CA ASP A 5 -14.53 -9.14 5.42
C ASP A 5 -13.53 -9.53 6.50
N PHE A 6 -13.39 -8.67 7.52
CA PHE A 6 -12.49 -8.89 8.66
C PHE A 6 -12.89 -10.09 9.52
N ASN A 7 -14.16 -10.49 9.49
CA ASN A 7 -14.65 -11.64 10.24
C ASN A 7 -14.50 -12.96 9.46
N ALA A 8 -14.06 -12.90 8.20
CA ALA A 8 -13.78 -14.05 7.37
C ALA A 8 -12.26 -14.24 7.24
N PRO A 9 -11.64 -15.18 7.97
CA PRO A 9 -10.20 -15.42 7.91
C PRO A 9 -9.70 -15.68 6.49
N SER A 10 -10.50 -16.37 5.66
CA SER A 10 -10.19 -16.63 4.27
C SER A 10 -10.18 -15.38 3.39
N SER A 11 -11.00 -14.37 3.68
CA SER A 11 -10.95 -13.07 3.01
C SER A 11 -9.68 -12.32 3.40
N VAL A 12 -9.38 -12.27 4.70
CA VAL A 12 -8.15 -11.63 5.20
C VAL A 12 -6.90 -12.26 4.57
N THR A 13 -6.78 -13.58 4.60
CA THR A 13 -5.63 -14.29 4.00
C THR A 13 -5.52 -14.07 2.49
N ALA A 14 -6.63 -14.10 1.74
CA ALA A 14 -6.59 -13.85 0.30
C ALA A 14 -6.10 -12.43 -0.05
N TRP A 15 -6.47 -11.44 0.76
CA TRP A 15 -6.02 -10.06 0.59
C TRP A 15 -4.58 -9.84 1.08
N GLU A 16 -4.15 -10.55 2.12
CA GLU A 16 -2.75 -10.54 2.58
C GLU A 16 -1.80 -11.17 1.58
N GLU A 17 -2.16 -12.33 1.00
CA GLU A 17 -1.36 -13.00 -0.03
C GLU A 17 -1.24 -12.15 -1.29
N ALA A 18 -2.34 -11.57 -1.76
CA ALA A 18 -2.32 -10.68 -2.92
C ALA A 18 -1.45 -9.45 -2.67
N SER A 19 -1.50 -8.90 -1.45
CA SER A 19 -0.68 -7.75 -1.05
C SER A 19 0.80 -8.12 -0.92
N ASN A 20 1.11 -9.33 -0.44
CA ASN A 20 2.48 -9.84 -0.35
C ASN A 20 3.10 -10.04 -1.74
N VAL A 21 2.40 -10.69 -2.66
CA VAL A 21 2.89 -10.90 -4.04
C VAL A 21 3.10 -9.56 -4.74
N TYR A 22 2.20 -8.60 -4.54
CA TYR A 22 2.38 -7.23 -5.04
C TYR A 22 3.63 -6.57 -4.42
N ALA A 23 3.79 -6.62 -3.10
CA ALA A 23 4.92 -5.99 -2.42
C ALA A 23 6.28 -6.65 -2.75
N GLU A 24 6.33 -7.96 -3.00
CA GLU A 24 7.56 -8.69 -3.36
C GLU A 24 8.02 -8.42 -4.79
N GLN A 25 7.09 -8.24 -5.73
CA GLN A 25 7.42 -7.93 -7.13
C GLN A 25 7.76 -6.47 -7.37
N VAL A 26 7.43 -5.60 -6.41
CA VAL A 26 7.67 -4.17 -6.53
C VAL A 26 9.13 -3.85 -6.19
N SER A 27 9.85 -3.34 -7.18
CA SER A 27 11.22 -2.86 -7.08
C SER A 27 11.37 -1.50 -7.79
N GLY A 28 12.27 -0.65 -7.29
CA GLY A 28 12.47 0.71 -7.77
C GLY A 28 11.47 1.72 -7.17
N GLU A 29 10.84 2.50 -8.04
CA GLU A 29 9.94 3.60 -7.66
C GLU A 29 8.48 3.15 -7.62
N ILE A 30 7.81 3.42 -6.50
CA ILE A 30 6.40 3.10 -6.27
C ILE A 30 5.57 4.37 -6.38
N ARG A 31 4.40 4.24 -7.01
CA ARG A 31 3.36 5.26 -7.02
C ARG A 31 2.08 4.70 -6.42
N ALA A 32 1.61 5.31 -5.34
CA ALA A 32 0.38 4.93 -4.66
C ALA A 32 -0.64 6.06 -4.77
N VAL A 33 -1.87 5.76 -5.19
CA VAL A 33 -2.95 6.75 -5.24
C VAL A 33 -3.67 6.72 -3.90
N VAL A 34 -3.52 7.78 -3.11
CA VAL A 34 -3.96 7.82 -1.72
C VAL A 34 -4.78 9.07 -1.49
N GLY A 35 -6.01 8.89 -1.04
CA GLY A 35 -6.90 10.01 -0.70
C GLY A 35 -6.34 10.87 0.44
N SER A 36 -6.65 12.17 0.40
CA SER A 36 -6.23 13.13 1.43
C SER A 36 -6.89 12.88 2.80
N GLU A 37 -8.02 12.18 2.83
CA GLU A 37 -8.73 11.79 4.05
C GLU A 37 -8.68 10.28 4.22
N LEU A 38 -7.68 9.80 4.96
CA LEU A 38 -7.57 8.39 5.32
C LEU A 38 -8.32 8.12 6.61
N ARG A 39 -9.06 7.00 6.63
CA ARG A 39 -9.72 6.53 7.85
C ARG A 39 -8.67 6.08 8.87
N PRO A 40 -8.81 6.40 10.17
CA PRO A 40 -7.97 5.83 11.21
C PRO A 40 -7.98 4.30 11.14
N GLY A 41 -6.81 3.66 11.17
CA GLY A 41 -6.69 2.20 11.04
C GLY A 41 -6.74 1.66 9.61
N ASN A 42 -6.56 2.50 8.58
CA ASN A 42 -6.50 2.04 7.19
C ASN A 42 -5.31 1.11 6.92
N ILE A 43 -5.48 0.23 5.93
CA ILE A 43 -4.48 -0.77 5.53
C ILE A 43 -3.21 -0.12 4.97
N TRP A 44 -3.34 1.00 4.24
CA TRP A 44 -2.22 1.72 3.64
C TRP A 44 -1.18 2.14 4.68
N GLU A 45 -1.57 2.87 5.72
CA GLU A 45 -0.64 3.39 6.73
C GLU A 45 -0.15 2.31 7.70
N ASN A 46 -0.98 1.30 8.00
CA ASN A 46 -0.68 0.32 9.04
C ASN A 46 0.01 -0.95 8.52
N ILE A 47 -0.23 -1.34 7.27
CA ILE A 47 0.24 -2.62 6.70
C ILE A 47 1.12 -2.38 5.48
N GLU A 48 0.60 -1.71 4.46
CA GLU A 48 1.29 -1.59 3.17
C GLU A 48 2.52 -0.67 3.26
N LEU A 49 2.38 0.53 3.81
CA LEU A 49 3.46 1.50 3.88
C LEU A 49 4.68 1.01 4.69
N PRO A 50 4.52 0.40 5.88
CA PRO A 50 5.66 -0.19 6.60
C PRO A 50 6.34 -1.32 5.83
N ARG A 51 5.59 -2.19 5.15
CA ARG A 51 6.14 -3.29 4.36
C ARG A 51 6.90 -2.78 3.13
N LEU A 52 6.38 -1.76 2.45
CA LEU A 52 7.06 -1.12 1.31
C LEU A 52 8.35 -0.44 1.75
N LYS A 53 8.37 0.24 2.90
CA LYS A 53 9.60 0.83 3.47
C LYS A 53 10.62 -0.21 3.92
N ALA A 54 10.16 -1.37 4.39
CA ALA A 54 11.01 -2.48 4.80
C ALA A 54 11.59 -3.26 3.61
N ASN A 55 10.94 -3.23 2.44
CA ASN A 55 11.43 -3.89 1.24
C ASN A 55 12.72 -3.19 0.74
N PRO A 56 13.89 -3.87 0.75
CA PRO A 56 15.14 -3.26 0.32
C PRO A 56 15.18 -2.91 -1.17
N ASN A 57 14.30 -3.49 -1.99
CA ASN A 57 14.22 -3.23 -3.42
C ASN A 57 13.46 -1.93 -3.74
N VAL A 58 12.78 -1.33 -2.75
CA VAL A 58 12.05 -0.08 -2.91
C VAL A 58 13.01 1.09 -2.68
N THR A 59 13.20 1.91 -3.70
CA THR A 59 14.07 3.08 -3.66
C THR A 59 13.30 4.36 -3.40
N LYS A 60 12.01 4.41 -3.80
CA LYS A 60 11.17 5.60 -3.70
C LYS A 60 9.69 5.26 -3.59
N ILE A 61 8.95 6.02 -2.77
CA ILE A 61 7.49 5.92 -2.68
C ILE A 61 6.91 7.32 -2.87
N THR A 62 6.05 7.45 -3.88
CA THR A 62 5.32 8.66 -4.22
C THR A 62 3.83 8.42 -4.03
N THR A 63 3.16 9.24 -3.23
CA THR A 63 1.70 9.26 -3.13
C THR A 63 1.11 10.28 -4.10
N ILE A 64 0.01 9.94 -4.74
CA ILE A 64 -0.74 10.81 -5.65
C ILE A 64 -2.08 11.11 -5.02
N ASP A 65 -2.41 12.38 -4.84
CA ASP A 65 -3.76 12.77 -4.42
C ASP A 65 -4.75 12.52 -5.59
N PRO A 66 -5.79 11.71 -5.40
CA PRO A 66 -6.71 11.32 -6.48
C PRO A 66 -7.59 12.47 -6.99
N LYS A 67 -7.75 13.56 -6.21
CA LYS A 67 -8.59 14.71 -6.60
C LYS A 67 -7.80 15.73 -7.41
N THR A 68 -6.55 15.96 -7.02
CA THR A 68 -5.70 17.01 -7.59
C THR A 68 -4.63 16.48 -8.53
N GLY A 69 -4.34 15.17 -8.49
CA GLY A 69 -3.23 14.55 -9.21
C GLY A 69 -1.85 14.94 -8.65
N VAL A 70 -1.79 15.66 -7.52
CA VAL A 70 -0.53 16.12 -6.94
C VAL A 70 0.26 14.95 -6.41
N GLU A 71 1.50 14.85 -6.88
CA GLU A 71 2.44 13.83 -6.45
C GLU A 71 3.29 14.34 -5.28
N LYS A 72 3.45 13.48 -4.27
CA LYS A 72 4.26 13.75 -3.08
C LYS A 72 5.14 12.55 -2.79
N ILE A 73 6.44 12.78 -2.73
CA ILE A 73 7.40 11.76 -2.30
C ILE A 73 7.29 11.62 -0.78
N ILE A 74 7.00 10.42 -0.30
CA ILE A 74 6.86 10.10 1.13
C ILE A 74 7.98 9.18 1.65
N PHE A 75 8.82 8.68 0.75
CA PHE A 75 10.00 7.88 1.06
C PHE A 75 10.97 7.90 -0.13
N GLU A 76 12.27 8.00 0.16
CA GLU A 76 13.37 7.90 -0.80
C GLU A 76 14.61 7.40 -0.05
N ARG A 77 15.43 6.55 -0.68
CA ARG A 77 16.67 6.00 -0.11
C ARG A 77 17.91 6.65 -0.71
#